data_AF-A0A410PWG5-F1
#
_entry.id   AF-A0A410PWG5-F1
#
_cell.length_a   1.000
_cell.length_b   1.000
_cell.length_c   1.000
_cell.angle_alpha   90.00
_cell.angle_beta   90.00
_cell.angle_gamma   90.00
#
_symmetry.space_group_name_H-M   'P 1'
#
loop_
_entity.id
_entity.type
_entity.pdbx_description
1 polymer ?
#
loop_
_entity_poly.entity_id
_entity_poly.type
_entity_poly.pdbx_seq_one_letter_code
_entity_poly.pdbx_strand_id
1 'polypeptide(L)'
;MNNKKGDFVWGGVLLIWIFILAVPFSRTIFLSGTELHPYAGGFLKFSILATMGDLLGVRILKGRWIIPKGLVFRAILWGVIGMAIALLFTVFSGGTAAAQTAGKLPFAGSKIAQAFFASTIMNVTFGPMMYIYHKFGDLIIDLRYEEKGGQRSLTDLVDKVDWHTMVGFSWLKTCPFVWIPCHTIVFLLPEQYRVLASAFLSIVLGILVAVSKKGGLRSEAE
;
A
#
# COMPACT_ATOMS: atom_id res chain seq x y z
N MET A 1 3.27 -5.01 30.12
CA MET A 1 3.58 -6.35 29.54
C MET A 1 3.73 -6.24 28.04
N ASN A 2 4.94 -6.44 27.50
CA ASN A 2 5.17 -6.64 26.06
C ASN A 2 4.30 -7.82 25.61
N ASN A 3 3.28 -7.57 24.79
CA ASN A 3 2.31 -8.59 24.40
C ASN A 3 2.90 -9.49 23.30
N LYS A 4 3.86 -10.36 23.66
CA LYS A 4 4.57 -11.28 22.75
C LYS A 4 3.61 -12.15 21.91
N LYS A 5 2.39 -12.41 22.41
CA LYS A 5 1.35 -13.14 21.67
C LYS A 5 1.01 -12.49 20.33
N GLY A 6 0.96 -11.15 20.28
CA GLY A 6 0.68 -10.45 19.03
C GLY A 6 1.80 -10.60 18.01
N ASP A 7 3.06 -10.67 18.47
CA ASP A 7 4.22 -10.89 17.58
C ASP A 7 4.13 -12.28 16.92
N PHE A 8 3.74 -13.32 17.67
CA PHE A 8 3.55 -14.67 17.14
C PHE A 8 2.37 -14.76 16.16
N VAL A 9 1.23 -14.12 16.47
CA VAL A 9 0.07 -14.12 15.56
C VAL A 9 0.42 -13.39 14.26
N TRP A 10 0.98 -12.19 14.36
CA TRP A 10 1.37 -11.41 13.18
C TRP A 10 2.41 -12.16 12.33
N GLY A 11 3.44 -12.72 12.97
CA GLY A 11 4.46 -13.52 12.31
C GLY A 11 3.90 -14.80 11.68
N GLY A 12 2.95 -15.47 12.35
CA GLY A 12 2.27 -16.66 11.83
C GLY A 12 1.49 -16.36 10.55
N VAL A 13 0.73 -15.25 10.52
CA VAL A 13 0.02 -14.83 9.30
C VAL A 13 1.00 -14.53 8.17
N LEU A 14 2.12 -13.85 8.46
CA LEU A 14 3.15 -13.58 7.46
C LEU A 14 3.76 -14.88 6.90
N LEU A 15 4.04 -15.84 7.78
CA LEU A 15 4.60 -17.14 7.41
C LEU A 15 3.66 -17.95 6.52
N ILE A 16 2.34 -17.83 6.71
CA ILE A 16 1.36 -18.46 5.81
C ILE A 16 1.51 -17.93 4.39
N TRP A 17 1.61 -16.60 4.21
CA TRP A 17 1.83 -16.01 2.89
C TRP A 17 3.15 -16.44 2.26
N ILE A 18 4.22 -16.50 3.06
CA ILE A 18 5.52 -17.00 2.60
C ILE A 18 5.44 -18.48 2.19
N PHE A 19 4.76 -19.32 2.98
CA PHE A 19 4.59 -20.74 2.70
C PHE A 19 3.79 -20.98 1.41
N ILE A 20 2.70 -20.24 1.21
CA ILE A 20 1.91 -20.28 -0.02
C ILE A 20 2.80 -20.07 -1.26
N LEU A 21 3.77 -19.15 -1.18
CA LEU A 21 4.70 -18.87 -2.27
C LEU A 21 5.88 -19.84 -2.36
N ALA A 22 6.39 -20.31 -1.23
CA ALA A 22 7.56 -21.17 -1.18
C ALA A 22 7.26 -22.58 -1.73
N VAL A 23 6.09 -23.13 -1.40
CA VAL A 23 5.69 -24.47 -1.82
C VAL A 23 5.14 -24.44 -3.26
N PRO A 24 5.73 -25.19 -4.23
CA PRO A 24 5.32 -25.10 -5.63
C PRO A 24 3.85 -25.41 -5.87
N PHE A 25 3.31 -26.44 -5.21
CA PHE A 25 1.90 -26.84 -5.36
C PHE A 25 0.93 -25.75 -4.91
N SER A 26 1.13 -25.18 -3.72
CA SER A 26 0.30 -24.08 -3.22
C SER A 26 0.46 -22.83 -4.05
N ARG A 27 1.68 -22.54 -4.52
CA ARG A 27 1.96 -21.39 -5.38
C ARG A 27 1.17 -21.48 -6.67
N THR A 28 1.17 -22.63 -7.34
CA THR A 28 0.41 -22.81 -8.59
C THR A 28 -1.09 -22.56 -8.37
N ILE A 29 -1.69 -23.18 -7.34
CA ILE A 29 -3.11 -22.98 -7.01
C ILE A 29 -3.41 -21.50 -6.74
N PHE A 30 -2.55 -20.85 -5.95
CA PHE A 30 -2.73 -19.45 -5.58
C PHE A 30 -2.63 -18.50 -6.78
N LEU A 31 -1.69 -18.74 -7.70
CA LEU A 31 -1.54 -17.93 -8.91
C LEU A 31 -2.71 -18.15 -9.87
N SER A 32 -3.12 -19.40 -10.10
CA SER A 32 -4.31 -19.70 -10.92
C SER A 32 -5.58 -19.06 -10.36
N GLY A 33 -5.79 -19.09 -9.04
CA GLY A 33 -6.91 -18.40 -8.41
C GLY A 33 -6.82 -16.87 -8.55
N THR A 34 -5.61 -16.31 -8.54
CA THR A 34 -5.38 -14.88 -8.76
C THR A 34 -5.69 -14.47 -10.19
N GLU A 35 -5.36 -15.29 -11.18
CA GLU A 35 -5.67 -15.06 -12.59
C GLU A 35 -7.18 -15.15 -12.85
N LEU A 36 -7.87 -16.12 -12.24
CA LEU A 36 -9.31 -16.30 -12.40
C LEU A 36 -10.13 -15.18 -11.73
N HIS A 37 -9.63 -14.66 -10.61
CA HIS A 37 -10.33 -13.64 -9.81
C HIS A 37 -9.39 -12.49 -9.41
N PRO A 38 -8.95 -11.65 -10.36
CA PRO A 38 -7.94 -10.63 -10.10
C PRO A 38 -8.40 -9.58 -9.08
N TYR A 39 -9.66 -9.15 -9.15
CA TYR A 39 -10.22 -8.16 -8.21
C TYR A 39 -10.41 -8.74 -6.82
N ALA A 40 -11.11 -9.87 -6.68
CA ALA A 40 -11.30 -10.50 -5.37
C ALA A 40 -9.96 -10.91 -4.74
N GLY A 41 -9.03 -11.40 -5.56
CA GLY A 41 -7.67 -11.71 -5.15
C GLY A 41 -6.89 -10.46 -4.72
N GLY A 42 -7.03 -9.33 -5.42
CA GLY A 42 -6.43 -8.05 -5.02
C GLY A 42 -7.01 -7.53 -3.71
N PHE A 43 -8.34 -7.60 -3.56
CA PHE A 43 -9.05 -7.26 -2.34
C PHE A 43 -8.50 -8.03 -1.14
N LEU A 44 -8.50 -9.37 -1.22
CA LEU A 44 -8.07 -10.22 -0.11
C LEU A 44 -6.61 -9.97 0.28
N LYS A 45 -5.71 -9.86 -0.71
CA LYS A 45 -4.29 -9.62 -0.48
C LYS A 45 -4.06 -8.31 0.28
N PHE A 46 -4.65 -7.21 -0.17
CA PHE A 46 -4.47 -5.91 0.45
C PHE A 46 -5.21 -5.79 1.78
N SER A 47 -6.44 -6.29 1.89
CA SER A 47 -7.18 -6.30 3.16
C SER A 47 -6.39 -6.95 4.29
N ILE A 48 -5.63 -8.01 4.00
CA ILE A 48 -4.81 -8.70 5.00
C ILE A 48 -3.45 -8.02 5.17
N LEU A 49 -2.63 -7.93 4.11
CA LEU A 49 -1.23 -7.51 4.22
C LEU A 49 -1.06 -6.03 4.54
N ALA A 50 -1.93 -5.15 4.02
CA ALA A 50 -1.88 -3.73 4.38
C ALA A 50 -2.36 -3.49 5.81
N THR A 51 -3.39 -4.22 6.26
CA THR A 51 -3.81 -4.21 7.67
C THR A 51 -2.70 -4.71 8.60
N MET A 52 -1.95 -5.73 8.18
CA MET A 52 -0.74 -6.16 8.90
C MET A 52 0.31 -5.06 8.98
N GLY A 53 0.49 -4.28 7.91
CA GLY A 53 1.35 -3.10 7.88
C GLY A 53 0.91 -2.02 8.88
N ASP A 54 -0.38 -1.68 8.92
CA ASP A 54 -0.93 -0.71 9.86
C ASP A 54 -0.72 -1.14 11.32
N LEU A 55 -1.03 -2.40 11.63
CA LEU A 55 -0.83 -2.97 12.97
C LEU A 55 0.66 -2.96 13.37
N LEU A 56 1.55 -3.29 12.42
CA LEU A 56 3.00 -3.25 12.66
C LEU A 56 3.48 -1.82 12.91
N GLY A 57 2.98 -0.84 12.15
CA GLY A 57 3.29 0.57 12.35
C GLY A 57 2.91 1.04 13.76
N VAL A 58 1.71 0.68 14.22
CA VAL A 58 1.26 0.95 15.61
C VAL A 58 2.15 0.26 16.64
N ARG A 59 2.52 -1.00 16.39
CA ARG A 59 3.41 -1.78 17.27
C ARG A 59 4.80 -1.15 17.42
N ILE A 60 5.36 -0.59 16.34
CA ILE A 60 6.65 0.13 16.33
C ILE A 60 6.52 1.45 17.11
N LEU A 61 5.45 2.20 16.87
CA LEU A 61 5.21 3.51 17.51
C LEU A 61 4.94 3.41 19.01
N LYS A 62 4.10 2.46 19.43
CA LYS A 62 3.58 2.38 20.80
C LYS A 62 4.25 1.32 21.65
N GLY A 63 5.14 0.51 21.07
CA GLY A 63 5.81 -0.60 21.77
C GLY A 63 4.89 -1.77 22.15
N ARG A 64 3.61 -1.72 21.78
CA ARG A 64 2.60 -2.75 22.07
C ARG A 64 1.59 -2.86 20.93
N TRP A 65 1.01 -4.05 20.78
CA TRP A 65 -0.09 -4.26 19.84
C TRP A 65 -1.36 -3.58 20.34
N ILE A 66 -1.90 -2.68 19.53
CA ILE A 66 -3.17 -2.02 19.76
C ILE A 66 -3.97 -2.23 18.48
N ILE A 67 -5.17 -2.78 18.62
CA ILE A 67 -6.11 -2.92 17.50
C ILE A 67 -6.82 -1.57 17.36
N PRO A 68 -6.62 -0.83 16.24
CA PRO A 68 -7.34 0.41 15.99
C PRO A 68 -8.85 0.15 15.93
N LYS A 69 -9.65 1.13 16.35
CA LYS A 69 -11.10 1.03 16.13
C LYS A 69 -11.41 1.09 14.63
N GLY A 70 -12.47 0.40 14.22
CA GLY A 70 -12.83 0.33 12.81
C GLY A 70 -11.86 -0.47 11.93
N LEU A 71 -11.01 -1.34 12.52
CA LEU A 71 -10.05 -2.18 11.78
C LEU A 71 -10.67 -2.90 10.58
N VAL A 72 -11.89 -3.43 10.72
CA VAL A 72 -12.60 -4.11 9.63
C VAL A 72 -12.87 -3.16 8.46
N PHE A 73 -13.29 -1.92 8.73
CA PHE A 73 -13.51 -0.92 7.68
C PHE A 73 -12.21 -0.48 7.03
N ARG A 74 -11.11 -0.38 7.81
CA ARG A 74 -9.77 -0.11 7.26
C ARG A 74 -9.31 -1.26 6.35
N ALA A 75 -9.53 -2.50 6.76
CA ALA A 75 -9.24 -3.66 5.92
C ALA A 75 -10.07 -3.66 4.62
N ILE A 76 -11.35 -3.27 4.68
CA ILE A 76 -12.19 -3.11 3.48
C ILE A 76 -11.65 -2.00 2.58
N LEU A 77 -11.28 -0.84 3.15
CA LEU A 77 -10.69 0.28 2.40
C LEU A 77 -9.41 -0.17 1.67
N TRP A 78 -8.52 -0.89 2.36
CA TRP A 78 -7.34 -1.49 1.74
C TRP A 78 -7.70 -2.50 0.65
N GLY A 79 -8.72 -3.32 0.86
CA GLY A 79 -9.18 -4.27 -0.14
C GLY A 79 -9.66 -3.57 -1.42
N VAL A 80 -10.41 -2.47 -1.29
CA VAL A 80 -10.83 -1.66 -2.45
C VAL A 80 -9.63 -1.09 -3.20
N ILE A 81 -8.60 -0.62 -2.48
CA ILE A 81 -7.33 -0.19 -3.09
C ILE A 81 -6.66 -1.36 -3.81
N GLY A 82 -6.67 -2.57 -3.23
CA GLY A 82 -6.15 -3.78 -3.87
C GLY A 82 -6.85 -4.14 -5.18
N MET A 83 -8.17 -3.93 -5.27
CA MET A 83 -8.91 -4.09 -6.52
C MET A 83 -8.47 -3.06 -7.57
N ALA A 84 -8.32 -1.80 -7.17
CA ALA A 84 -7.83 -0.75 -8.07
C ALA A 84 -6.42 -1.06 -8.57
N ILE A 85 -5.51 -1.51 -7.70
CA ILE A 85 -4.13 -1.88 -8.05
C ILE A 85 -4.11 -3.05 -9.05
N ALA A 86 -5.02 -4.04 -8.90
CA ALA A 86 -5.13 -5.15 -9.84
C ALA A 86 -5.44 -4.67 -11.27
N LEU A 87 -6.33 -3.68 -11.43
CA LEU A 87 -6.59 -3.05 -12.73
C LEU A 87 -5.41 -2.20 -13.21
N LEU A 88 -4.90 -1.35 -12.32
CA LEU A 88 -3.98 -0.29 -12.70
C LEU A 88 -2.60 -0.80 -13.08
N PHE A 89 -2.15 -1.93 -12.54
CA PHE A 89 -0.94 -2.57 -13.04
C PHE A 89 -1.06 -2.96 -14.52
N THR A 90 -2.21 -3.44 -14.96
CA THR A 90 -2.47 -3.72 -16.37
C THR A 90 -2.50 -2.43 -17.19
N VAL A 91 -3.23 -1.42 -16.72
CA VAL A 91 -3.36 -0.12 -17.41
C VAL A 91 -2.01 0.56 -17.59
N PHE A 92 -1.20 0.69 -16.53
CA PHE A 92 0.08 1.36 -16.61
C PHE A 92 1.12 0.54 -17.36
N SER A 93 1.17 -0.79 -17.20
CA SER A 93 2.10 -1.62 -17.94
C SER A 93 1.83 -1.60 -19.45
N GLY A 94 0.56 -1.74 -19.86
CA GLY A 94 0.13 -1.70 -21.25
C GLY A 94 0.23 -0.29 -21.86
N GLY A 95 -0.22 0.73 -21.12
CA GLY A 95 -0.15 2.12 -21.56
C GLY A 95 1.28 2.60 -21.78
N THR A 96 2.22 2.22 -20.91
CA THR A 96 3.65 2.51 -21.10
C THR A 96 4.23 1.80 -22.32
N ALA A 97 3.90 0.52 -22.54
CA ALA A 97 4.34 -0.20 -23.74
C ALA A 97 3.84 0.47 -25.04
N ALA A 98 2.58 0.88 -25.05
CA ALA A 98 1.97 1.59 -26.17
C ALA A 98 2.66 2.95 -26.42
N ALA A 99 2.91 3.73 -25.36
CA ALA A 99 3.60 5.02 -25.46
C ALA A 99 5.04 4.88 -25.97
N GLN A 100 5.77 3.84 -25.57
CA GLN A 100 7.10 3.53 -26.10
C GLN A 100 7.05 3.17 -27.59
N THR A 101 6.11 2.30 -27.97
CA THR A 101 5.92 1.89 -29.38
C THR A 101 5.57 3.09 -30.27
N ALA A 102 4.77 4.03 -29.76
CA ALA A 102 4.40 5.26 -30.45
C ALA A 102 5.49 6.34 -30.44
N GLY A 103 6.70 6.06 -29.92
CA GLY A 103 7.80 7.02 -29.83
C GLY A 103 7.56 8.18 -28.85
N LYS A 104 6.58 8.07 -27.95
CA LYS A 104 6.30 9.07 -26.90
C LYS A 104 7.15 8.87 -25.65
N LEU A 105 7.67 7.66 -25.45
CA LEU A 105 8.66 7.34 -24.44
C LEU A 105 9.89 6.70 -25.10
N PRO A 106 11.11 6.95 -24.60
CA PRO A 106 12.32 6.39 -25.17
C PRO A 106 12.47 4.89 -24.84
N PHE A 107 13.49 4.27 -25.45
CA PHE A 107 13.92 2.89 -25.17
C PHE A 107 12.85 1.82 -25.43
N ALA A 108 12.11 1.94 -26.54
CA ALA A 108 11.14 0.92 -26.95
C ALA A 108 11.77 -0.48 -26.99
N GLY A 109 11.05 -1.47 -26.46
CA GLY A 109 11.52 -2.86 -26.32
C GLY A 109 12.34 -3.15 -25.06
N SER A 110 12.82 -2.13 -24.32
CA SER A 110 13.52 -2.35 -23.05
C SER A 110 12.53 -2.59 -21.90
N LYS A 111 12.53 -3.81 -21.35
CA LYS A 111 11.69 -4.20 -20.20
C LYS A 111 11.97 -3.36 -18.94
N ILE A 112 13.22 -3.01 -18.70
CA ILE A 112 13.62 -2.18 -17.55
C ILE A 112 13.10 -0.75 -17.74
N ALA A 113 13.23 -0.18 -18.95
CA ALA A 113 12.69 1.13 -19.24
C ALA A 113 11.15 1.14 -19.12
N GLN A 114 10.47 0.12 -19.66
CA GLN A 114 9.02 -0.02 -19.54
C GLN A 114 8.60 -0.09 -18.06
N ALA A 115 9.25 -0.91 -17.24
CA ALA A 115 8.95 -1.03 -15.82
C ALA A 115 9.22 0.27 -15.04
N PHE A 116 10.30 0.98 -15.37
CA PHE A 116 10.63 2.28 -14.78
C PHE A 116 9.60 3.35 -15.13
N PHE A 117 9.22 3.47 -16.41
CA PHE A 117 8.22 4.44 -16.84
C PHE A 117 6.82 4.10 -16.34
N ALA A 118 6.41 2.83 -16.35
CA ALA A 118 5.13 2.39 -15.78
C ALA A 118 5.05 2.74 -14.28
N SER A 119 6.12 2.43 -13.54
CA SER A 119 6.26 2.83 -12.15
C SER A 119 6.19 4.35 -11.96
N THR A 120 6.96 5.11 -12.73
CA THR A 120 7.02 6.56 -12.63
C THR A 120 5.65 7.18 -12.90
N ILE A 121 5.02 6.85 -14.04
CA ILE A 121 3.72 7.39 -14.42
C ILE A 121 2.66 7.05 -13.38
N MET A 122 2.59 5.79 -12.94
CA MET A 122 1.66 5.37 -11.89
C MET A 122 1.88 6.15 -10.59
N ASN A 123 3.12 6.27 -10.13
CA ASN A 123 3.44 6.87 -8.84
C ASN A 123 3.33 8.41 -8.84
N VAL A 124 3.42 9.09 -9.98
CA VAL A 124 3.19 10.54 -10.05
C VAL A 124 1.73 10.92 -10.36
N THR A 125 0.92 9.98 -10.83
CA THR A 125 -0.50 10.22 -11.15
C THR A 125 -1.43 9.54 -10.14
N PHE A 126 -1.52 8.21 -10.19
CA PHE A 126 -2.39 7.42 -9.33
C PHE A 126 -1.92 7.42 -7.87
N GLY A 127 -0.62 7.34 -7.61
CA GLY A 127 -0.07 7.30 -6.26
C GLY A 127 -0.58 8.42 -5.32
N PRO A 128 -0.48 9.71 -5.70
CA PRO A 128 -0.98 10.84 -4.93
C PRO A 128 -2.49 10.77 -4.69
N MET A 129 -3.26 10.45 -5.74
CA MET A 129 -4.72 10.36 -5.64
C MET A 129 -5.17 9.20 -4.76
N MET A 130 -4.52 8.04 -4.87
CA MET A 130 -4.76 6.88 -4.01
C MET A 130 -4.45 7.20 -2.56
N TYR A 131 -3.33 7.89 -2.28
CA TYR A 131 -2.96 8.30 -0.93
C TYR A 131 -4.02 9.23 -0.32
N ILE A 132 -4.51 10.22 -1.08
CA ILE A 132 -5.59 11.11 -0.65
C ILE A 132 -6.86 10.29 -0.35
N TYR A 133 -7.29 9.43 -1.27
CA TYR A 133 -8.48 8.59 -1.10
C TYR A 133 -8.39 7.73 0.17
N HIS A 134 -7.26 7.06 0.37
CA HIS A 134 -6.98 6.30 1.57
C HIS A 134 -7.06 7.17 2.82
N LYS A 135 -6.43 8.35 2.80
CA LYS A 135 -6.40 9.26 3.95
C LYS A 135 -7.78 9.78 4.34
N PHE A 136 -8.63 10.12 3.36
CA PHE A 136 -10.02 10.49 3.63
C PHE A 136 -10.82 9.30 4.19
N GLY A 137 -10.63 8.09 3.65
CA GLY A 137 -11.26 6.89 4.18
C GLY A 137 -10.90 6.63 5.64
N ASP A 138 -9.62 6.76 5.98
CA ASP A 138 -9.13 6.67 7.36
C ASP A 138 -9.78 7.71 8.28
N LEU A 139 -9.81 8.98 7.86
CA LEU A 139 -10.41 10.06 8.64
C LEU A 139 -11.91 9.82 8.88
N ILE A 140 -12.64 9.33 7.88
CA ILE A 140 -14.06 8.99 8.01
C ILE A 140 -14.26 7.87 9.03
N ILE A 141 -13.39 6.86 9.03
CA ILE A 141 -13.44 5.76 10.00
C ILE A 141 -13.13 6.28 11.40
N ASP A 142 -12.11 7.11 11.55
CA ASP A 142 -11.71 7.69 12.85
C ASP A 142 -12.82 8.58 13.42
N LEU A 143 -13.44 9.43 12.60
CA LEU A 143 -14.59 10.23 13.01
C LEU A 143 -15.78 9.36 13.44
N ARG A 144 -16.03 8.23 12.77
CA ARG A 144 -17.16 7.35 13.12
C ARG A 144 -16.94 6.60 14.44
N TYR A 145 -15.72 6.17 14.72
CA TYR A 145 -15.42 5.23 15.80
C TYR A 145 -14.67 5.83 17.00
N GLU A 146 -13.96 6.94 16.79
CA GLU A 146 -13.14 7.61 17.82
C GLU A 146 -13.80 8.89 18.34
N GLU A 147 -14.37 9.72 17.47
CA GLU A 147 -15.05 10.98 17.83
C GLU A 147 -16.58 10.81 17.81
N LYS A 148 -17.20 10.45 18.95
CA LYS A 148 -18.67 10.33 19.06
C LYS A 148 -19.38 11.63 18.65
N GLY A 149 -19.80 11.75 17.39
CA GLY A 149 -20.68 12.82 16.91
C GLY A 149 -19.99 14.05 16.31
N GLY A 150 -18.72 13.97 15.92
CA GLY A 150 -18.03 15.07 15.22
C GLY A 150 -18.72 15.46 13.90
N GLN A 151 -18.77 16.76 13.62
CA GLN A 151 -19.44 17.36 12.46
C GLN A 151 -18.86 16.80 11.14
N ARG A 152 -19.77 16.58 10.18
CA ARG A 152 -19.60 15.68 9.03
C ARG A 152 -19.35 16.43 7.72
N SER A 153 -18.79 17.63 7.77
CA SER A 153 -18.61 18.41 6.54
C SER A 153 -17.37 17.92 5.78
N LEU A 154 -17.42 18.03 4.45
CA LEU A 154 -16.26 17.77 3.61
C LEU A 154 -15.09 18.69 3.99
N THR A 155 -15.40 19.92 4.40
CA THR A 155 -14.43 20.93 4.86
C THR A 155 -13.65 20.42 6.07
N ASP A 156 -14.33 19.88 7.08
CA ASP A 156 -13.66 19.34 8.28
C ASP A 156 -12.68 18.21 7.93
N LEU A 157 -13.02 17.36 6.96
CA LEU A 157 -12.15 16.29 6.50
C LEU A 157 -10.91 16.83 5.77
N VAL A 158 -11.09 17.83 4.91
CA VAL A 158 -10.01 18.49 4.17
C VAL A 158 -9.05 19.17 5.15
N ASP A 159 -9.58 19.88 6.14
CA ASP A 159 -8.79 20.62 7.13
C ASP A 159 -8.01 19.69 8.08
N LYS A 160 -8.52 18.49 8.36
CA LYS A 160 -7.82 17.46 9.15
C LYS A 160 -6.67 16.77 8.41
N VAL A 161 -6.51 16.97 7.10
CA VAL A 161 -5.37 16.41 6.35
C VAL A 161 -4.11 17.23 6.61
N ASP A 162 -3.03 16.56 7.02
CA ASP A 162 -1.70 17.16 7.07
C ASP A 162 -1.11 17.28 5.65
N TRP A 163 -1.42 18.39 5.00
CA TRP A 163 -0.97 18.71 3.64
C TRP A 163 0.55 18.91 3.56
N HIS A 164 1.19 19.39 4.62
CA HIS A 164 2.65 19.58 4.67
C HIS A 164 3.39 18.25 4.61
N THR A 165 3.02 17.29 5.46
CA THR A 165 3.60 15.95 5.42
C THR A 165 3.24 15.24 4.10
N MET A 166 2.01 15.42 3.61
CA MET A 166 1.60 14.78 2.36
C MET A 166 2.43 15.25 1.16
N VAL A 167 2.55 16.56 0.94
CA VAL A 167 3.32 17.10 -0.18
C VAL A 167 4.82 16.94 0.07
N GLY A 168 5.32 17.44 1.20
CA GLY A 168 6.76 17.54 1.48
C GLY A 168 7.44 16.19 1.74
N PHE A 169 6.78 15.25 2.41
CA PHE A 169 7.36 13.95 2.74
C PHE A 169 6.83 12.83 1.86
N SER A 170 5.52 12.70 1.68
CA SER A 170 4.97 11.57 0.91
C SER A 170 5.21 11.74 -0.59
N TRP A 171 4.87 12.90 -1.18
CA TRP A 171 4.95 13.09 -2.64
C TRP A 171 6.34 13.47 -3.12
N LEU A 172 7.07 14.35 -2.43
CA LEU A 172 8.37 14.82 -2.91
C LEU A 172 9.55 13.94 -2.49
N LYS A 173 9.41 13.14 -1.43
CA LYS A 173 10.50 12.26 -0.94
C LYS A 173 10.16 10.79 -1.11
N THR A 174 9.11 10.32 -0.46
CA THR A 174 8.81 8.89 -0.42
C THR A 174 8.41 8.35 -1.79
N CYS A 175 7.59 9.11 -2.54
CA CYS A 175 7.19 8.69 -3.88
C CYS A 175 8.38 8.53 -4.86
N PRO A 176 9.26 9.51 -5.07
CA PRO A 176 10.39 9.36 -5.99
C PRO A 176 11.46 8.39 -5.50
N PHE A 177 11.80 8.43 -4.21
CA PHE A 177 12.98 7.70 -3.70
C PHE A 177 12.66 6.32 -3.13
N VAL A 178 11.38 6.02 -2.84
CA VAL A 178 10.97 4.70 -2.32
C VAL A 178 10.01 4.05 -3.30
N TRP A 179 8.89 4.69 -3.61
CA TRP A 179 7.81 4.02 -4.34
C TRP A 179 8.12 3.80 -5.81
N ILE A 180 8.77 4.75 -6.49
CA ILE A 180 9.19 4.54 -7.89
C ILE A 180 10.17 3.35 -7.99
N PRO A 181 11.29 3.29 -7.25
CA PRO A 181 12.19 2.13 -7.29
C PRO A 181 11.51 0.81 -6.92
N CYS A 182 10.75 0.77 -5.82
CA CYS A 182 10.06 -0.44 -5.39
C CYS A 182 9.04 -0.93 -6.44
N HIS A 183 8.23 -0.03 -6.98
CA HIS A 183 7.26 -0.41 -8.01
C HIS A 183 7.90 -0.72 -9.36
N THR A 184 9.08 -0.17 -9.69
CA THR A 184 9.85 -0.60 -10.86
C THR A 184 10.23 -2.07 -10.73
N ILE A 185 10.68 -2.50 -9.56
CA ILE A 185 10.95 -3.92 -9.28
C ILE A 185 9.66 -4.74 -9.41
N VAL A 186 8.54 -4.25 -8.88
CA VAL A 186 7.23 -4.93 -9.03
C VAL A 186 6.85 -5.08 -10.51
N PHE A 187 6.99 -4.05 -11.34
CA PHE A 187 6.65 -4.12 -12.77
C PHE A 187 7.56 -5.07 -13.56
N LEU A 188 8.78 -5.34 -13.07
CA LEU A 188 9.66 -6.37 -13.65
C LEU A 188 9.19 -7.79 -13.35
N LEU A 189 8.38 -8.00 -12.30
CA LEU A 189 7.83 -9.31 -11.97
C LEU A 189 6.78 -9.75 -13.01
N PRO A 190 6.56 -11.07 -13.17
CA PRO A 190 5.42 -11.58 -13.93
C PRO A 190 4.11 -11.07 -13.33
N GLU A 191 3.11 -10.85 -14.18
CA GLU A 191 1.87 -10.14 -13.86
C GLU A 191 1.15 -10.72 -12.64
N GLN A 192 1.10 -12.05 -12.56
CA GLN A 192 0.46 -12.79 -11.48
C GLN A 192 1.09 -12.55 -10.09
N TYR A 193 2.32 -12.05 -10.02
CA TYR A 193 2.99 -11.71 -8.75
C TYR A 193 2.88 -10.24 -8.36
N ARG A 194 2.57 -9.34 -9.30
CA ARG A 194 2.69 -7.89 -9.09
C ARG A 194 1.82 -7.39 -7.94
N VAL A 195 0.54 -7.79 -7.94
CA VAL A 195 -0.44 -7.40 -6.91
C VAL A 195 -0.01 -7.90 -5.53
N LEU A 196 0.48 -9.13 -5.43
CA LEU A 196 0.96 -9.68 -4.15
C LEU A 196 2.22 -8.97 -3.67
N ALA A 197 3.19 -8.75 -4.56
CA ALA A 197 4.42 -8.03 -4.22
C ALA A 197 4.11 -6.61 -3.71
N SER A 198 3.16 -5.92 -4.36
CA SER A 198 2.69 -4.61 -3.92
C SER A 198 1.94 -4.67 -2.57
N ALA A 199 1.17 -5.72 -2.30
CA ALA A 199 0.54 -5.92 -1.00
C ALA A 199 1.59 -6.13 0.12
N PHE A 200 2.71 -6.80 -0.14
CA PHE A 200 3.84 -6.86 0.80
C PHE A 200 4.49 -5.49 1.04
N LEU A 201 4.56 -4.63 0.01
CA LEU A 201 5.05 -3.26 0.18
C LEU A 201 4.18 -2.43 1.14
N SER A 202 2.91 -2.78 1.35
CA SER A 202 2.08 -2.15 2.38
C SER A 202 2.59 -2.39 3.82
N ILE A 203 3.33 -3.48 4.05
CA ILE A 203 4.02 -3.70 5.34
C ILE A 203 5.18 -2.71 5.49
N VAL A 204 5.93 -2.48 4.41
CA VAL A 204 7.02 -1.48 4.37
C VAL A 204 6.46 -0.08 4.60
N LEU A 205 5.31 0.26 4.01
CA LEU A 205 4.60 1.52 4.27
C LEU A 205 4.34 1.72 5.77
N GLY A 206 3.81 0.70 6.45
CA GLY A 206 3.56 0.75 7.89
C GLY A 206 4.81 1.06 8.73
N ILE A 207 5.95 0.48 8.35
CA ILE A 207 7.25 0.76 8.96
C ILE A 207 7.68 2.21 8.70
N LEU A 208 7.60 2.67 7.45
CA LEU A 208 8.00 4.03 7.05
C LEU A 208 7.19 5.10 7.79
N VAL A 209 5.87 4.93 7.88
CA VAL A 209 4.99 5.85 8.60
C VAL A 209 5.35 5.89 10.09
N ALA A 210 5.64 4.74 10.69
CA ALA A 210 6.05 4.67 12.09
C ALA A 210 7.40 5.37 12.35
N VAL A 211 8.38 5.17 11.48
CA VAL A 211 9.70 5.81 11.60
C VAL A 211 9.60 7.32 11.41
N SER A 212 8.84 7.77 10.39
CA SER A 212 8.64 9.19 10.11
C SER A 212 8.00 9.93 11.30
N LYS A 213 6.92 9.39 11.88
CA LYS A 213 6.27 9.96 13.06
C LYS A 213 7.18 9.97 14.29
N LYS A 214 7.98 8.93 14.50
CA LYS A 214 8.94 8.87 15.62
C LYS A 214 10.06 9.89 15.47
N GLY A 215 10.51 10.16 14.24
CA GLY A 215 11.49 11.19 13.93
C GLY A 215 10.97 12.61 14.19
N GLY A 216 9.73 12.91 13.74
CA GLY A 216 9.09 14.22 13.98
C GLY A 216 8.86 14.52 15.47
N LEU A 217 8.43 13.53 16.25
CA LEU A 217 8.30 13.67 17.71
C LEU A 217 9.62 13.98 18.42
N ARG A 218 10.77 13.62 17.83
CA ARG A 218 12.09 13.90 18.40
C ARG A 218 12.57 15.31 18.06
N SER A 219 12.26 15.82 16.86
CA SER A 219 12.63 17.18 16.46
C SER A 219 11.78 18.27 17.11
N GLU A 220 10.58 17.97 17.59
CA GLU A 220 9.75 18.91 18.38
C GLU A 220 10.15 18.98 19.86
N ALA A 221 10.96 18.03 20.33
CA ALA A 221 11.43 17.96 21.72
C ALA A 221 12.84 18.54 21.92
N GLU A 222 13.50 18.95 20.83
CA GLU A 222 14.82 19.59 20.76
C GLU A 222 14.65 21.09 20.48
#